data_AF-A0A948D189-F1
#
_entry.id   AF-A0A948D189-F1
#
_cell.length_a   1.000
_cell.length_b   1.000
_cell.length_c   1.000
_cell.angle_alpha   90.00
_cell.angle_beta   90.00
_cell.angle_gamma   90.00
#
_symmetry.space_group_name_H-M   'P 1'
#
loop_
_entity.id
_entity.type
_entity.pdbx_description
1 polymer ?
#
loop_
_entity_poly.entity_id
_entity_poly.type
_entity_poly.pdbx_seq_one_letter_code
_entity_poly.pdbx_strand_id
1 'polypeptide(L)'
;MKNAKFFAHAATIGLFGVLLFILCMLWKLTITDPLVDQFHVLYLKFLFPGFKGFDVASILWGMVLSFVYGFLAAVVFHGLHPDCCKPKK
;
A
#
# COMPACT_ATOMS: atom_id res chain seq x y z
N MET A 1 -20.93 -18.24 -5.15
CA MET A 1 -19.94 -18.07 -4.05
C MET A 1 -18.51 -17.86 -4.56
N LYS A 2 -18.27 -16.89 -5.48
CA LYS A 2 -16.92 -16.59 -6.03
C LYS A 2 -16.28 -15.32 -5.43
N ASN A 3 -17.07 -14.51 -4.72
CA ASN A 3 -16.63 -13.18 -4.26
C ASN A 3 -15.84 -13.20 -2.95
N ALA A 4 -16.20 -14.06 -1.98
CA ALA A 4 -15.55 -14.05 -0.66
C ALA A 4 -14.04 -14.33 -0.69
N LYS A 5 -13.59 -15.29 -1.51
CA LYS A 5 -12.16 -15.62 -1.67
C LYS A 5 -11.38 -14.50 -2.36
N PHE A 6 -11.99 -13.85 -3.36
CA PHE A 6 -11.43 -12.70 -4.04
C PHE A 6 -11.28 -11.51 -3.08
N PHE A 7 -12.35 -11.17 -2.34
CA PHE A 7 -12.31 -10.10 -1.36
C PHE A 7 -11.30 -10.36 -0.25
N ALA A 8 -11.20 -11.61 0.24
CA ALA A 8 -10.19 -11.99 1.22
C ALA A 8 -8.77 -11.80 0.67
N HIS A 9 -8.49 -12.25 -0.56
CA HIS A 9 -7.18 -12.06 -1.18
C HIS A 9 -6.85 -10.59 -1.39
N ALA A 10 -7.78 -9.80 -1.96
CA ALA A 10 -7.60 -8.37 -2.17
C ALA A 10 -7.36 -7.63 -0.84
N ALA A 11 -8.06 -8.01 0.23
CA ALA A 11 -7.82 -7.48 1.57
C ALA A 11 -6.44 -7.88 2.11
N THR A 12 -5.97 -9.11 1.88
CA THR A 12 -4.60 -9.52 2.25
C THR A 12 -3.54 -8.68 1.54
N ILE A 13 -3.70 -8.42 0.23
CA ILE A 13 -2.77 -7.56 -0.53
C ILE A 13 -2.85 -6.11 -0.03
N GLY A 14 -4.03 -5.61 0.29
CA GLY A 14 -4.20 -4.30 0.95
C GLY A 14 -3.43 -4.22 2.27
N LEU A 15 -3.59 -5.21 3.17
CA LEU A 15 -2.86 -5.28 4.44
C LEU A 15 -1.34 -5.37 4.24
N PHE A 16 -0.88 -6.10 3.23
CA PHE A 16 0.53 -6.13 2.86
C PHE A 16 1.04 -4.74 2.45
N GLY A 17 0.25 -3.96 1.71
CA GLY A 17 0.54 -2.56 1.41
C GLY A 17 0.70 -1.70 2.67
N VAL A 18 -0.17 -1.88 3.68
CA VAL A 18 -0.05 -1.19 4.97
C VAL A 18 1.25 -1.57 5.69
N LEU A 19 1.61 -2.85 5.70
CA LEU A 19 2.85 -3.33 6.32
C LEU A 19 4.09 -2.72 5.66
N LEU A 20 4.11 -2.65 4.32
CA LEU A 20 5.18 -1.97 3.58
C LEU A 20 5.24 -0.48 3.93
N PHE A 21 4.11 0.20 4.06
CA PHE A 21 4.06 1.60 4.48
C PHE A 21 4.65 1.80 5.88
N ILE A 22 4.29 0.94 6.85
CA ILE A 22 4.88 0.98 8.20
C ILE A 22 6.40 0.78 8.12
N LEU A 23 6.87 -0.19 7.34
CA LEU A 23 8.30 -0.40 7.15
C LEU A 23 8.99 0.83 6.55
N CYS A 24 8.34 1.53 5.62
CA CYS A 24 8.80 2.81 5.07
C CYS A 24 8.89 3.90 6.15
N MET A 25 7.92 3.98 7.06
CA MET A 25 7.97 4.92 8.19
C MET A 25 9.10 4.57 9.17
N LEU A 26 9.35 3.29 9.41
CA LEU A 26 10.46 2.85 10.26
C LEU A 26 11.82 3.11 9.59
N TRP A 27 11.90 2.99 8.27
CA TRP A 27 13.12 3.28 7.52
C TRP A 27 13.60 4.72 7.72
N LYS A 28 12.68 5.69 7.89
CA LYS A 28 13.00 7.08 8.26
C LYS A 28 13.94 7.20 9.47
N LEU A 29 13.84 6.29 10.43
CA LEU A 29 14.67 6.27 11.64
C LEU A 29 16.13 5.87 11.36
N THR A 30 16.38 5.25 10.22
CA THR A 30 17.71 4.76 9.82
C THR A 30 18.40 5.66 8.79
N ILE A 31 17.68 6.64 8.22
CA ILE A 31 18.24 7.56 7.23
C ILE A 31 19.11 8.60 7.94
N THR A 32 20.41 8.58 7.61
CA THR A 32 21.39 9.55 8.11
C THR A 32 21.72 10.64 7.09
N ASP A 33 21.54 10.35 5.80
CA ASP A 33 21.83 11.29 4.71
C ASP A 33 20.63 12.24 4.48
N PRO A 34 20.84 13.58 4.53
CA PRO A 34 19.76 14.55 4.37
C PRO A 34 19.13 14.55 2.98
N LEU A 35 19.87 14.20 1.91
CA LEU A 35 19.33 14.12 0.56
C LEU A 35 18.39 12.92 0.42
N VAL A 36 18.76 11.78 1.00
CA VAL A 36 17.92 10.58 1.03
C VAL A 36 16.63 10.85 1.81
N ASP A 37 16.74 11.61 2.90
CA ASP A 37 15.57 11.99 3.70
C ASP A 37 14.59 12.88 2.95
N GLN A 38 15.11 13.90 2.27
CA GLN A 38 14.30 14.79 1.44
C GLN A 38 13.61 14.03 0.31
N PHE A 39 14.33 13.14 -0.36
CA PHE A 39 13.76 12.28 -1.39
C PHE A 39 12.64 11.41 -0.83
N HIS A 40 12.86 10.76 0.32
CA HIS A 40 11.86 9.91 0.97
C HIS A 40 10.56 10.68 1.26
N VAL A 41 10.66 11.86 1.89
CA VAL A 41 9.50 12.70 2.20
C VAL A 41 8.80 13.19 0.93
N LEU A 42 9.55 13.60 -0.09
CA LEU A 42 8.99 14.06 -1.35
C LEU A 42 8.22 12.95 -2.06
N TYR A 43 8.77 11.74 -2.07
CA TYR A 43 8.14 10.58 -2.68
C TYR A 43 6.84 10.18 -1.96
N LEU A 44 6.83 10.22 -0.62
CA LEU A 44 5.62 10.00 0.17
C LEU A 44 4.54 11.03 -0.13
N LYS A 45 4.89 12.31 -0.26
CA LYS A 45 3.93 13.38 -0.63
C LYS A 45 3.36 13.19 -2.03
N PHE A 46 4.15 12.64 -2.95
CA PHE A 46 3.71 12.36 -4.31
C PHE A 46 2.75 11.16 -4.37
N LEU A 47 3.11 10.06 -3.71
CA LEU A 47 2.30 8.83 -3.73
C LEU A 47 1.04 8.92 -2.86
N PHE A 48 1.11 9.62 -1.73
CA PHE A 48 0.03 9.68 -0.74
C PHE A 48 -0.58 11.08 -0.71
N PRO A 49 -1.61 11.38 -1.53
CA PRO A 49 -2.23 12.70 -1.55
C PRO A 49 -2.79 13.05 -0.17
N GLY A 50 -2.42 14.22 0.34
CA GLY A 50 -2.79 14.67 1.69
C GLY A 50 -1.75 14.35 2.77
N PHE A 51 -0.70 13.59 2.46
CA PHE A 51 0.45 13.41 3.36
C PHE A 51 1.24 14.73 3.46
N LYS A 52 1.34 15.30 4.65
CA LYS A 52 2.05 16.57 4.89
C LYS A 52 3.40 16.37 5.58
N GLY A 53 3.55 15.29 6.33
CA GLY A 53 4.76 14.91 7.05
C GLY A 53 4.50 13.74 7.98
N PHE A 54 5.34 13.58 9.00
CA PHE A 54 5.24 12.49 9.99
C PHE A 54 4.28 12.82 11.15
N ASP A 55 3.27 13.64 10.91
CA ASP A 55 2.20 13.85 11.89
C ASP A 55 1.25 12.65 11.93
N VAL A 56 0.59 12.43 13.07
CA VAL A 56 -0.27 11.26 13.30
C VAL A 56 -1.39 11.17 12.26
N ALA A 57 -1.96 12.31 11.83
CA ALA A 57 -3.03 12.31 10.85
C ALA A 57 -2.54 11.88 9.45
N SER A 58 -1.41 12.41 9.00
CA SER A 58 -0.76 12.01 7.75
C SER A 58 -0.37 10.53 7.75
N ILE A 59 0.12 9.99 8.89
CA ILE A 59 0.47 8.57 9.01
C ILE A 59 -0.78 7.69 8.89
N LEU A 60 -1.84 7.99 9.64
CA LEU A 60 -3.09 7.24 9.57
C LEU A 60 -3.69 7.29 8.16
N TRP A 61 -3.66 8.45 7.53
CA TRP A 61 -4.13 8.62 6.16
C TRP A 61 -3.30 7.83 5.15
N GLY A 62 -1.97 7.84 5.29
CA GLY A 62 -1.06 7.04 4.47
C GLY A 62 -1.30 5.54 4.61
N MET A 63 -1.61 5.05 5.82
CA MET A 63 -1.99 3.65 6.03
C MET A 63 -3.28 3.29 5.28
N VAL A 64 -4.31 4.13 5.36
CA VAL A 64 -5.58 3.92 4.64
C VAL A 64 -5.34 3.89 3.13
N LEU A 65 -4.59 4.87 2.60
CA LEU A 65 -4.27 4.91 1.17
C LEU A 65 -3.44 3.71 0.72
N SER A 66 -2.47 3.27 1.52
CA SER A 66 -1.66 2.08 1.22
C SER A 66 -2.52 0.82 1.14
N PHE A 67 -3.49 0.67 2.04
CA PHE A 67 -4.48 -0.40 1.97
C PHE A 67 -5.29 -0.33 0.68
N VAL A 68 -5.82 0.85 0.35
CA VAL A 68 -6.63 1.08 -0.85
C VAL A 68 -5.83 0.78 -2.12
N TYR A 69 -4.57 1.21 -2.20
CA TYR A 69 -3.71 0.92 -3.36
C TYR A 69 -3.44 -0.57 -3.52
N GLY A 70 -3.10 -1.28 -2.44
CA GLY A 70 -2.92 -2.73 -2.50
C GLY A 70 -4.21 -3.47 -2.89
N PHE A 71 -5.34 -3.04 -2.33
CA PHE A 71 -6.65 -3.61 -2.66
C PHE A 71 -7.00 -3.39 -4.14
N LEU A 72 -6.86 -2.15 -4.64
CA LEU A 72 -7.13 -1.81 -6.04
C LEU A 72 -6.18 -2.54 -6.99
N ALA A 73 -4.89 -2.67 -6.64
CA ALA A 73 -3.94 -3.44 -7.43
C ALA A 73 -4.38 -4.89 -7.60
N ALA A 74 -4.86 -5.54 -6.53
CA ALA A 74 -5.41 -6.90 -6.60
C ALA A 74 -6.68 -6.96 -7.46
N VAL A 75 -7.59 -5.99 -7.33
CA VAL A 75 -8.81 -5.90 -8.15
C VAL A 75 -8.47 -5.77 -9.63
N VAL A 76 -7.57 -4.86 -9.99
CA VAL A 76 -7.12 -4.65 -11.38
C VAL A 76 -6.42 -5.90 -11.91
N PHE A 77 -5.55 -6.52 -11.11
CA PHE A 77 -4.85 -7.73 -11.52
C PHE A 77 -5.81 -8.88 -11.88
N HIS A 78 -6.82 -9.13 -11.04
CA HIS A 78 -7.85 -10.13 -11.33
C HIS A 78 -8.76 -9.74 -12.49
N GLY A 79 -9.02 -8.45 -12.70
CA GLY A 79 -9.75 -7.96 -13.87
C GLY A 79 -9.01 -8.22 -15.18
N LEU A 80 -7.69 -8.05 -15.20
CA LEU A 80 -6.85 -8.31 -16.36
C LEU A 80 -6.55 -9.81 -16.57
N HIS A 81 -6.59 -10.61 -15.49
CA HIS A 81 -6.33 -12.05 -15.53
C HIS A 81 -7.53 -12.86 -15.01
N PRO A 82 -8.64 -12.92 -15.76
CA PRO A 82 -9.87 -13.60 -15.32
C PRO A 82 -9.72 -15.12 -15.19
N ASP A 83 -8.68 -15.70 -15.81
CA ASP A 83 -8.36 -17.13 -15.73
C ASP A 83 -7.36 -17.47 -14.60
N CYS A 84 -6.69 -16.48 -14.02
CA CYS A 84 -5.86 -16.70 -12.84
C CYS A 84 -6.72 -17.11 -11.66
N CYS A 85 -6.25 -18.10 -10.90
CA CYS A 85 -6.90 -18.64 -9.71
C CYS A 85 -8.22 -19.42 -9.94
N LYS A 86 -8.55 -19.79 -11.19
CA LYS A 86 -9.54 -20.86 -11.40
C LYS A 86 -8.97 -22.17 -10.83
N PRO A 87 -9.73 -22.92 -10.00
CA PRO A 87 -9.28 -24.24 -9.60
C PRO A 87 -9.05 -25.07 -10.86
N LYS A 88 -7.88 -25.72 -10.97
CA LYS A 88 -7.64 -26.71 -12.02
C LYS A 88 -8.76 -27.75 -11.92
N LYS A 89 -9.46 -27.96 -13.04
CA LYS A 89 -10.44 -29.04 -13.17
C LYS A 89 -9.77 -30.39 -13.02
#